data_AF-A0A8J3R9B5-F1
#
_entry.id   AF-A0A8J3R9B5-F1
#
_cell.length_a   1.000
_cell.length_b   1.000
_cell.length_c   1.000
_cell.angle_alpha   90.00
_cell.angle_beta   90.00
_cell.angle_gamma   90.00
#
_symmetry.space_group_name_H-M   'P 1'
#
loop_
_entity.id
_entity.type
_entity.pdbx_description
1 polymer ?
#
loop_
_entity_poly.entity_id
_entity_poly.type
_entity_poly.pdbx_seq_one_letter_code
_entity_poly.pdbx_strand_id
1 'polypeptide(L)' 'MGSGFRRDCRTDPLITLVVCGVPERESRTTIRDLDGDTTVTAVRDGDRLLVSAEGLKRIAGVEFTGPGVPVLIG' A
#
# COMPACT_ATOMS: atom_id res chain seq x y z
N MET A 1 -10.64 39.92 8.37
CA MET A 1 -11.66 38.85 8.37
C MET A 1 -11.66 38.20 7.00
N GLY A 2 -11.44 36.89 6.93
CA GLY A 2 -11.46 36.14 5.68
C GLY A 2 -10.38 35.06 5.56
N SER A 3 -10.12 34.29 6.62
CA SER A 3 -9.31 33.07 6.52
C SER A 3 -10.12 32.01 5.77
N GLY A 4 -9.82 31.83 4.49
CA GLY A 4 -10.44 30.84 3.62
C GLY A 4 -10.12 29.42 4.08
N PHE A 5 -11.19 28.68 4.36
CA PHE A 5 -11.36 27.23 4.30
C PHE A 5 -10.10 26.38 4.47
N ARG A 6 -10.04 25.77 5.65
CA ARG A 6 -9.12 24.68 6.02
C ARG A 6 -9.07 23.65 4.88
N ARG A 7 -7.85 23.35 4.40
CA ARG A 7 -7.60 22.11 3.66
C ARG A 7 -8.27 20.97 4.44
N ASP A 8 -9.17 20.25 3.80
CA ASP A 8 -9.72 19.01 4.34
C ASP A 8 -8.52 18.11 4.63
N CYS A 9 -8.13 18.03 5.90
CA CYS A 9 -7.02 17.22 6.37
C CYS A 9 -7.56 15.79 6.52
N ARG A 10 -8.12 15.23 5.43
CA ARG A 10 -8.33 13.79 5.34
C ARG A 10 -6.94 13.19 5.37
N THR A 11 -6.54 12.77 6.56
CA THR A 11 -5.38 11.91 6.72
C THR A 11 -5.67 10.70 5.86
N ASP A 12 -4.91 10.53 4.77
CA ASP A 12 -5.11 9.41 3.86
C ASP A 12 -5.12 8.12 4.71
N PRO A 13 -6.20 7.32 4.66
CA PRO A 13 -6.34 6.16 5.54
C PRO A 13 -5.14 5.23 5.39
N LEU A 14 -4.51 4.93 6.52
CA LEU A 14 -3.32 4.09 6.57
C LEU A 14 -3.72 2.61 6.57
N ILE A 15 -3.05 1.82 5.74
CA ILE A 15 -3.20 0.36 5.69
C ILE A 15 -1.87 -0.33 6.01
N THR A 16 -1.95 -1.45 6.72
CA THR A 16 -0.85 -2.39 6.91
C THR A 16 -1.10 -3.62 6.03
N LEU A 17 -0.08 -4.01 5.26
CA LEU A 17 -0.17 -5.15 4.36
C LEU A 17 0.56 -6.34 4.97
N VAL A 18 -0.08 -7.51 4.95
CA VAL A 18 0.58 -8.78 5.30
C VAL A 18 0.80 -9.56 4.01
N VAL A 19 2.05 -9.90 3.74
CA VAL A 19 2.47 -10.60 2.54
C VAL A 19 2.79 -12.06 2.88
N CYS A 20 1.98 -12.97 2.33
CA CYS A 20 2.08 -14.41 2.54
C CYS A 20 2.64 -15.09 1.29
N GLY A 21 3.95 -15.00 1.07
CA GLY A 21 4.58 -15.52 -0.14
C GLY A 21 4.21 -14.70 -1.38
N VAL A 22 5.21 -14.39 -2.21
CA VAL A 22 4.98 -13.66 -3.46
C VAL A 22 5.35 -14.60 -4.60
N PRO A 23 4.41 -14.93 -5.51
CA PRO A 23 4.74 -15.72 -6.70
C PRO A 23 5.83 -15.01 -7.51
N GLU A 24 6.55 -15.74 -8.36
CA GLU A 24 7.78 -15.25 -9.03
C GLU A 24 7.63 -13.99 -9.92
N ARG A 25 6.42 -13.44 -10.06
CA ARG A 25 6.15 -12.27 -10.91
C ARG A 25 5.43 -11.14 -10.20
N GLU A 26 4.15 -11.31 -9.90
CA GLU A 26 3.30 -10.21 -9.44
C GLU A 26 2.16 -10.75 -8.60
N SER A 27 1.80 -10.00 -7.55
CA SER A 27 0.55 -10.16 -6.83
C SER A 27 -0.18 -8.83 -6.83
N ARG A 28 -1.46 -8.86 -7.24
CA ARG A 28 -2.31 -7.67 -7.29
C ARG A 28 -3.54 -7.88 -6.42
N THR A 29 -3.77 -6.94 -5.52
CA THR A 29 -4.91 -6.96 -4.59
C THR A 29 -5.66 -5.64 -4.67
N THR A 30 -6.98 -5.68 -4.84
CA THR A 30 -7.82 -4.48 -4.81
C THR A 30 -8.60 -4.44 -3.50
N ILE A 31 -8.38 -3.39 -2.73
CA ILE A 31 -9.13 -3.05 -1.52
C ILE A 31 -10.27 -2.15 -1.95
N ARG A 32 -11.50 -2.61 -1.77
CA ARG A 32 -12.71 -1.82 -2.00
C ARG A 32 -13.24 -1.33 -0.67
N ASP A 33 -13.41 -0.02 -0.53
CA ASP A 33 -13.87 0.60 0.71
C ASP A 33 -14.78 1.80 0.42
N LEU A 34 -15.42 2.36 1.45
CA LEU A 34 -16.38 3.46 1.35
C LEU A 34 -15.76 4.77 0.84
N ASP A 35 -14.45 4.95 1.03
CA ASP A 35 -13.67 6.07 0.51
C ASP A 35 -13.29 5.88 -0.96
N GLY A 36 -13.32 4.65 -1.47
CA GLY A 36 -12.99 4.30 -2.85
C GLY A 36 -12.12 3.06 -2.96
N ASP A 37 -11.74 2.75 -4.19
CA ASP A 37 -10.90 1.59 -4.48
C ASP A 37 -9.42 1.97 -4.33
N THR A 38 -8.65 1.11 -3.65
CA THR A 38 -7.18 1.16 -3.65
C THR A 38 -6.64 -0.15 -4.20
N THR A 39 -5.87 -0.07 -5.28
CA THR A 39 -5.16 -1.23 -5.81
C THR A 39 -3.75 -1.26 -5.23
N VAL A 40 -3.40 -2.37 -4.60
CA VAL A 40 -2.08 -2.67 -4.11
C VAL A 40 -1.42 -3.66 -5.06
N THR A 41 -0.23 -3.31 -5.54
CA THR A 41 0.56 -4.16 -6.43
C THR A 41 1.88 -4.49 -5.73
N ALA A 42 2.18 -5.79 -5.67
CA ALA A 42 3.43 -6.30 -5.11
C ALA A 42 4.19 -7.06 -6.21
N VAL A 43 5.36 -6.56 -6.59
CA VAL A 43 6.21 -7.12 -7.65
C VAL A 43 7.52 -7.61 -7.03
N ARG A 44 7.87 -8.86 -7.32
CA ARG A 44 9.16 -9.41 -6.91
C ARG A 44 10.22 -9.04 -7.93
N ASP A 45 11.21 -8.25 -7.49
CA ASP A 45 12.38 -7.87 -8.28
C ASP A 45 13.62 -8.54 -7.69
N GLY A 46 13.90 -9.76 -8.16
CA GLY A 46 14.96 -10.61 -7.62
C GLY A 46 14.77 -10.93 -6.13
N ASP A 47 15.61 -10.35 -5.29
CA ASP A 47 15.58 -10.49 -3.82
C ASP A 47 14.79 -9.37 -3.14
N ARG A 48 14.11 -8.50 -3.87
CA ARG A 48 13.34 -7.39 -3.30
C ARG A 48 11.86 -7.54 -3.61
N LEU A 49 11.04 -7.05 -2.68
CA LEU A 49 9.63 -6.86 -2.92
C LEU A 49 9.34 -5.37 -3.04
N LEU A 50 8.90 -4.94 -4.22
CA LEU A 50 8.36 -3.59 -4.43
C LEU A 50 6.85 -3.64 -4.20
N VAL A 51 6.38 -2.78 -3.30
CA VAL A 51 4.95 -2.65 -3.02
C VAL A 51 4.52 -1.22 -3.31
N SER A 52 3.52 -1.07 -4.18
CA SER A 52 2.89 0.20 -4.52
C SER A 52 1.39 0.16 -4.24
N ALA A 53 0.83 1.33 -3.92
CA ALA A 53 -0.62 1.51 -3.77
C ALA A 53 -1.10 2.64 -4.67
N GLU A 54 -2.10 2.34 -5.47
CA GLU A 54 -2.82 3.29 -6.31
C GLU A 54 -4.22 3.48 -5.74
N GLY A 55 -4.47 4.63 -5.11
CA GLY A 55 -5.76 4.95 -4.52
C GLY A 55 -5.64 5.97 -3.40
N LEU A 56 -6.69 6.04 -2.57
CA LEU A 56 -6.77 7.00 -1.47
C LEU A 56 -6.13 6.47 -0.18
N LYS A 57 -5.85 5.18 -0.08
CA LYS A 57 -5.18 4.58 1.08
C LYS A 57 -3.66 4.63 0.91
N ARG A 58 -2.94 4.89 2.00
CA ARG A 58 -1.47 4.88 2.05
C ARG A 58 -0.95 3.68 2.81
N ILE A 59 0.17 3.13 2.34
CA ILE A 59 0.85 2.01 3.00
C ILE A 59 1.60 2.56 4.22
N ALA A 60 1.22 2.16 5.42
CA ALA A 60 1.93 2.47 6.66
C ALA A 60 3.05 1.48 6.97
N GLY A 61 2.89 0.23 6.52
CA GLY A 61 3.84 -0.83 6.76
C GLY A 61 3.51 -2.09 5.97
N VAL A 62 4.52 -2.92 5.79
CA VAL A 62 4.41 -4.22 5.15
C VAL A 62 5.07 -5.25 6.06
N GLU A 63 4.30 -6.26 6.44
CA GLU A 63 4.77 -7.39 7.23
C GLU A 63 4.90 -8.61 6.32
N PHE A 64 6.04 -9.27 6.37
CA PHE A 64 6.29 -10.47 5.59
C PHE A 64 6.20 -11.71 6.48
N THR A 65 5.28 -12.60 6.16
CA THR A 65 5.13 -13.88 6.85
C THR A 65 5.68 -14.98 5.94
N GLY A 66 6.98 -15.28 6.07
CA GLY A 66 7.72 -16.26 5.27
C GLY A 66 9.23 -16.03 5.31
N PRO A 67 10.06 -16.93 4.74
CA PRO A 67 11.51 -16.74 4.72
C PRO A 67 11.93 -15.55 3.83
N GLY A 68 12.26 -14.42 4.47
CA GLY A 68 13.51 -13.69 4.24
C GLY A 68 13.66 -12.80 3.00
N VAL A 69 12.63 -12.07 2.56
CA VAL A 69 12.79 -11.08 1.47
C VAL A 69 12.73 -9.64 2.04
N PRO A 70 13.74 -8.78 1.83
CA PRO A 70 13.67 -7.37 2.20
C PRO A 70 12.57 -6.63 1.43
N VAL A 71 11.78 -5.81 2.16
CA VAL A 71 10.65 -5.05 1.60
C VAL A 71 11.01 -3.58 1.43
N LEU A 72 10.66 -3.02 0.27
CA LEU A 72 10.77 -1.58 -0.01
C LEU A 72 9.38 -1.01 -0.35
N ILE A 73 9.04 0.10 0.30
CA ILE A 73 7.80 0.86 0.05
C ILE A 73 8.18 2.05 -0.84
N GLY A 74 7.51 2.18 -1.99
CA GLY A 74 7.78 3.21 -3.01
C GLY A 74 6.54 4.02 -3.39
#